data_AF-A0A1I5SJX7-F1
#
_entry.id   AF-A0A1I5SJX7-F1
#
_cell.length_a   1.000
_cell.length_b   1.000
_cell.length_c   1.000
_cell.angle_alpha   90.00
_cell.angle_beta   90.00
_cell.angle_gamma   90.00
#
_symmetry.space_group_name_H-M   'P 1'
#
loop_
_entity.id
_entity.type
_entity.pdbx_description
1 polymer ?
#
loop_
_entity_poly.entity_id
_entity_poly.type
_entity_poly.pdbx_seq_one_letter_code
_entity_poly.pdbx_strand_id
1 'polypeptide(L)'
;MRATLVKLAVGLLLAGGATALSTAPASAAEPPTGSQLSTAVKDCTKQISSGRYAERSGGTRTVPVCATGNAVHWRSGMTIDCDGQRTPKCNPSTDPWWQSGTAWPQSDGKPLNAEKLPFVVVPISSSIWDHFRSNITGGTVAAVVYQGRVVYAVVGDRGPKDAIGEGSYALAKALGINPDPRSGGVSGKVVDYIVFPEVKANPIENHADAVRKGEQAAADLVAGRKGCLSVRLNFTSYGTLDAGATGNQVTAAQCLLRAAGHGTGEGDPTGTLDEATVAAVKQFQVKVGLPASGSVDSRTWTALLSRGGTPQVQDGSSGDAVVRVQRSLNAAVGAGLNVDGLFGPKTTAAVKQYQSSRGLAADGIVGPNTWKALQSGR
;
A
#
# COMPACT_ATOMS: atom_id res chain seq x y z
N MET A 1 -47.64 -60.32 50.82
CA MET A 1 -48.06 -59.33 51.83
C MET A 1 -46.82 -58.77 52.51
N ARG A 2 -46.70 -57.44 52.55
CA ARG A 2 -45.96 -56.60 53.52
C ARG A 2 -44.45 -56.82 53.79
N ALA A 3 -43.76 -55.67 53.74
CA ALA A 3 -42.61 -55.23 54.55
C ALA A 3 -41.23 -55.88 54.20
N THR A 4 -40.08 -55.22 54.22
CA THR A 4 -39.59 -54.12 55.09
C THR A 4 -38.32 -53.49 54.47
N LEU A 5 -38.09 -52.21 54.83
CA LEU A 5 -36.90 -51.35 54.73
C LEU A 5 -35.53 -51.96 54.36
N VAL A 6 -34.71 -51.19 53.63
CA VAL A 6 -33.44 -50.62 54.16
C VAL A 6 -33.21 -49.20 53.58
N LYS A 7 -32.84 -48.28 54.47
CA LYS A 7 -32.48 -46.87 54.25
C LYS A 7 -30.97 -46.71 53.98
N LEU A 8 -30.66 -45.70 53.15
CA LEU A 8 -29.52 -44.75 53.16
C LEU A 8 -28.07 -45.27 53.24
N ALA A 9 -27.25 -44.83 52.26
CA ALA A 9 -26.05 -44.05 52.55
C ALA A 9 -25.64 -43.20 51.32
N VAL A 10 -25.20 -41.99 51.62
CA VAL A 10 -24.90 -40.86 50.74
C VAL A 10 -23.53 -41.01 50.08
N GLY A 11 -23.44 -40.70 48.78
CA GLY A 11 -22.20 -40.49 48.04
C GLY A 11 -22.26 -39.18 47.26
N LEU A 12 -21.49 -38.20 47.73
CA LEU A 12 -21.37 -36.84 47.21
C LEU A 12 -20.75 -36.83 45.81
N LEU A 13 -21.49 -36.41 44.78
CA LEU A 13 -20.93 -36.09 43.46
C LEU A 13 -20.74 -34.57 43.34
N LEU A 14 -19.48 -34.14 43.32
CA LEU A 14 -19.06 -32.80 42.91
C LEU A 14 -19.25 -32.68 41.39
N ALA A 15 -20.29 -31.97 40.96
CA ALA A 15 -20.46 -31.57 39.57
C ALA A 15 -19.54 -30.38 39.27
N GLY A 16 -18.39 -30.64 38.63
CA GLY A 16 -17.55 -29.62 38.03
C GLY A 16 -18.26 -29.00 36.83
N GLY A 17 -18.76 -27.78 36.98
CA GLY A 17 -19.30 -26.99 35.88
C GLY A 17 -18.17 -26.52 34.97
N ALA A 18 -18.02 -27.16 33.80
CA ALA A 18 -17.20 -26.63 32.72
C ALA A 18 -17.94 -25.45 32.08
N THR A 19 -17.56 -24.23 32.45
CA THR A 19 -17.97 -23.02 31.72
C THR A 19 -17.27 -23.00 30.37
N ALA A 20 -18.02 -23.31 29.30
CA ALA A 20 -17.57 -23.07 27.95
C ALA A 20 -17.45 -21.55 27.73
N LEU A 21 -16.21 -21.05 27.64
CA LEU A 21 -15.92 -19.69 27.21
C LEU A 21 -16.27 -19.55 25.72
N SER A 22 -17.39 -18.88 25.46
CA SER A 22 -17.76 -18.40 24.13
C SER A 22 -16.76 -17.34 23.68
N THR A 23 -15.80 -17.69 22.83
CA THR A 23 -14.98 -16.72 22.11
C THR A 23 -15.81 -16.11 20.98
N ALA A 24 -16.53 -15.03 21.28
CA ALA A 24 -17.07 -14.17 20.22
C ALA A 24 -15.89 -13.61 19.39
N PRO A 25 -15.99 -13.58 18.06
CA PRO A 25 -14.94 -12.99 17.23
C PRO A 25 -14.82 -11.50 17.55
N ALA A 26 -13.60 -11.00 17.67
CA ALA A 26 -13.34 -9.57 17.80
C ALA A 26 -14.01 -8.83 16.62
N SER A 27 -14.96 -7.95 16.93
CA SER A 27 -15.55 -7.04 15.94
C SER A 27 -14.41 -6.24 15.31
N ALA A 28 -14.26 -6.31 13.99
CA ALA A 28 -13.36 -5.42 13.28
C ALA A 28 -13.69 -3.97 13.67
N ALA A 29 -12.69 -3.20 14.10
CA ALA A 29 -12.88 -1.80 14.45
C ALA A 29 -13.48 -1.03 13.25
N GLU A 30 -14.43 -0.14 13.49
CA GLU A 30 -15.02 0.68 12.44
C GLU A 30 -13.94 1.55 11.77
N PRO A 31 -14.05 1.78 10.44
CA PRO A 31 -13.12 2.65 9.73
C PRO A 31 -13.20 4.09 10.26
N PRO A 32 -12.09 4.87 10.21
CA PRO A 32 -12.10 6.22 10.73
C PRO A 32 -13.11 7.14 10.04
N THR A 33 -13.75 8.00 10.83
CA THR A 33 -14.65 9.03 10.33
C THR A 33 -13.89 10.11 9.54
N GLY A 34 -14.60 10.83 8.67
CA GLY A 34 -14.02 11.97 7.94
C GLY A 34 -13.44 13.03 8.88
N SER A 35 -14.07 13.29 10.03
CA SER A 35 -13.55 14.27 11.00
C SER A 35 -12.22 13.84 11.62
N GLN A 36 -12.04 12.54 11.90
CA GLN A 36 -10.78 12.02 12.40
C GLN A 36 -9.67 12.18 11.36
N LEU A 37 -9.97 11.86 10.09
CA LEU A 37 -9.01 12.02 8.99
C LEU A 37 -8.64 13.48 8.75
N SER A 38 -9.63 14.38 8.62
CA SER A 38 -9.41 15.81 8.46
C SER A 38 -8.59 16.40 9.61
N THR A 39 -8.80 15.90 10.84
CA THR A 39 -8.01 16.33 12.02
C THR A 39 -6.57 15.83 11.94
N ALA A 40 -6.35 14.59 11.52
CA ALA A 40 -5.01 13.99 11.39
C ALA A 40 -4.13 14.74 10.36
N VAL A 41 -4.74 15.32 9.32
CA VAL A 41 -4.04 16.05 8.25
C VAL A 41 -4.21 17.56 8.30
N LYS A 42 -4.84 18.11 9.34
CA LYS A 42 -5.21 19.53 9.41
C LYS A 42 -4.03 20.50 9.19
N ASP A 43 -2.84 20.10 9.65
CA ASP A 43 -1.64 20.92 9.63
C ASP A 43 -0.65 20.43 8.57
N CYS A 44 -0.18 21.35 7.73
CA CYS A 44 0.93 21.10 6.82
C CYS A 44 2.28 21.20 7.56
N THR A 45 2.54 20.29 8.50
CA THR A 45 3.76 20.34 9.33
C THR A 45 5.04 20.11 8.52
N LYS A 46 4.94 19.33 7.44
CA LYS A 46 6.03 19.11 6.47
C LYS A 46 5.50 19.28 5.05
N GLN A 47 5.72 20.46 4.48
CA GLN A 47 5.51 20.67 3.04
C GLN A 47 6.58 19.88 2.26
N ILE A 48 6.16 19.07 1.30
CA ILE A 48 7.04 18.27 0.43
C ILE A 48 7.11 18.79 -1.01
N SER A 49 6.15 19.62 -1.42
CA SER A 49 6.26 20.39 -2.66
C SER A 49 7.20 21.59 -2.47
N SER A 50 8.01 21.91 -3.46
CA SER A 50 8.85 23.12 -3.50
C SER A 50 8.06 24.41 -3.78
N GLY A 51 6.77 24.28 -4.10
CA GLY A 51 5.85 25.40 -4.30
C GLY A 51 4.42 25.03 -3.96
N ARG A 52 3.46 25.82 -4.44
CA ARG A 52 2.02 25.62 -4.24
C ARG A 52 1.30 25.49 -5.58
N TYR A 53 0.11 24.90 -5.54
CA TYR A 53 -0.80 24.69 -6.66
C TYR A 53 -2.04 25.57 -6.51
N ALA A 54 -2.72 25.83 -7.62
CA ALA A 54 -4.07 26.41 -7.62
C ALA A 54 -5.14 25.31 -7.48
N GLU A 55 -6.35 25.67 -7.09
CA GLU A 55 -7.50 24.74 -7.12
C GLU A 55 -7.99 24.49 -8.56
N ARG A 56 -7.65 25.39 -9.49
CA ARG A 56 -7.94 25.29 -10.93
C ARG A 56 -6.81 25.94 -11.73
N SER A 57 -6.48 25.40 -12.90
CA SER A 57 -5.37 25.91 -13.73
C SER A 57 -5.54 27.39 -14.05
N GLY A 58 -4.43 28.15 -14.02
CA GLY A 58 -4.42 29.60 -14.17
C GLY A 58 -4.85 30.41 -12.93
N GLY A 59 -5.30 29.75 -11.87
CA GLY A 59 -5.67 30.40 -10.61
C GLY A 59 -4.49 30.76 -9.70
N THR A 60 -4.79 31.39 -8.56
CA THR A 60 -3.79 31.71 -7.54
C THR A 60 -3.28 30.45 -6.84
N ARG A 61 -1.96 30.27 -6.80
CA ARG A 61 -1.32 29.09 -6.24
C ARG A 61 -1.19 29.17 -4.72
N THR A 62 -2.07 28.48 -4.01
CA THR A 62 -2.15 28.56 -2.53
C THR A 62 -2.23 27.19 -1.85
N VAL A 63 -2.29 26.09 -2.59
CA VAL A 63 -2.41 24.72 -2.07
C VAL A 63 -1.02 24.06 -1.98
N PRO A 64 -0.44 23.86 -0.78
CA PRO A 64 0.78 23.06 -0.63
C PRO A 64 0.48 21.56 -0.70
N VAL A 65 1.50 20.75 -1.02
CA VAL A 65 1.48 19.30 -0.82
C VAL A 65 2.31 18.97 0.41
N CYS A 66 1.73 18.24 1.34
CA CYS A 66 2.27 18.02 2.68
C CYS A 66 2.40 16.53 2.98
N ALA A 67 3.21 16.18 3.98
CA ALA A 67 3.31 14.82 4.48
C ALA A 67 3.06 14.79 5.99
N THR A 68 2.21 13.86 6.42
CA THR A 68 1.92 13.59 7.84
C THR A 68 1.81 12.08 8.04
N GLY A 69 2.61 11.53 8.96
CA GLY A 69 2.61 10.09 9.24
C GLY A 69 2.88 9.25 7.99
N ASN A 70 1.90 8.41 7.63
CA ASN A 70 1.92 7.53 6.47
C ASN A 70 1.21 8.15 5.22
N ALA A 71 0.87 9.44 5.24
CA ALA A 71 0.11 10.06 4.18
C ALA A 71 0.83 11.25 3.54
N VAL A 72 0.58 11.42 2.24
CA VAL A 72 0.78 12.66 1.50
C VAL A 72 -0.57 13.30 1.29
N HIS A 73 -0.73 14.56 1.64
CA HIS A 73 -2.03 15.21 1.64
C HIS A 73 -2.00 16.66 1.16
N TRP A 74 -3.16 17.11 0.73
CA TRP A 74 -3.44 18.50 0.42
C TRP A 74 -4.93 18.77 0.61
N ARG A 75 -5.27 20.04 0.84
CA ARG A 75 -6.64 20.51 0.95
C ARG A 75 -6.95 21.48 -0.17
N SER A 76 -7.92 21.14 -1.01
CA SER A 76 -8.26 21.86 -2.24
C SER A 76 -9.77 21.86 -2.49
N GLY A 77 -10.20 22.47 -3.58
CA GLY A 77 -11.50 22.23 -4.18
C GLY A 77 -11.55 20.85 -4.85
N MET A 78 -12.62 20.60 -5.58
CA MET A 78 -12.71 19.48 -6.53
C MET A 78 -13.16 20.00 -7.88
N THR A 79 -12.32 19.90 -8.91
CA THR A 79 -12.79 19.91 -10.30
C THR A 79 -13.09 18.49 -10.76
N ILE A 80 -14.00 18.35 -11.70
CA ILE A 80 -14.38 17.05 -12.23
C ILE A 80 -13.46 16.71 -13.40
N ASP A 81 -12.82 15.55 -13.30
CA ASP A 81 -12.03 14.94 -14.36
C ASP A 81 -12.85 13.78 -14.96
N CYS A 82 -13.18 13.89 -16.24
CA CYS A 82 -13.98 12.88 -16.95
C CYS A 82 -13.13 12.10 -17.97
N ASP A 83 -11.81 12.18 -17.87
CA ASP A 83 -10.89 11.57 -18.81
C ASP A 83 -10.95 10.04 -18.77
N GLY A 84 -10.59 9.41 -19.89
CA GLY A 84 -10.55 7.96 -20.06
C GLY A 84 -11.66 7.40 -20.94
N GLN A 85 -12.32 6.33 -20.49
CA GLN A 85 -13.32 5.63 -21.30
C GLN A 85 -14.52 6.54 -21.60
N ARG A 86 -14.97 6.54 -22.86
CA ARG A 86 -16.21 7.23 -23.25
C ARG A 86 -17.42 6.55 -22.59
N THR A 87 -18.22 7.32 -21.87
CA THR A 87 -19.47 6.89 -21.23
C THR A 87 -20.60 7.89 -21.49
N PRO A 88 -21.85 7.61 -21.07
CA PRO A 88 -22.93 8.58 -21.18
C PRO A 88 -22.68 9.90 -20.43
N LYS A 89 -21.95 9.87 -19.30
CA LYS A 89 -21.63 11.06 -18.50
C LYS A 89 -20.26 11.67 -18.80
N CYS A 90 -19.30 10.89 -19.27
CA CYS A 90 -17.95 11.34 -19.59
C CYS A 90 -17.65 11.12 -21.08
N ASN A 91 -17.75 12.18 -21.88
CA ASN A 91 -17.48 12.15 -23.32
C ASN A 91 -17.28 13.60 -23.85
N PRO A 92 -16.82 13.79 -25.11
CA PRO A 92 -16.59 15.12 -25.68
C PRO A 92 -17.82 16.05 -25.72
N SER A 93 -19.04 15.51 -25.66
CA SER A 93 -20.26 16.32 -25.65
C SER A 93 -20.67 16.76 -24.24
N THR A 94 -20.22 16.07 -23.20
CA THR A 94 -20.55 16.41 -21.80
C THR A 94 -19.42 17.16 -21.11
N ASP A 95 -18.16 16.93 -21.50
CA ASP A 95 -16.98 17.56 -20.92
C ASP A 95 -16.14 18.26 -22.02
N PRO A 96 -16.00 19.60 -21.99
CA PRO A 96 -15.19 20.36 -22.94
C PRO A 96 -13.70 20.04 -22.94
N TRP A 97 -13.19 19.44 -21.86
CA TRP A 97 -11.77 19.14 -21.68
C TRP A 97 -11.47 17.64 -21.76
N TRP A 98 -12.47 16.83 -22.12
CA TRP A 98 -12.37 15.38 -22.16
C TRP A 98 -11.23 14.88 -23.02
N GLN A 99 -10.46 13.95 -22.47
CA GLN A 99 -9.47 13.15 -23.17
C GLN A 99 -9.87 11.67 -23.15
N SER A 100 -9.54 10.96 -24.22
CA SER A 100 -9.90 9.53 -24.36
C SER A 100 -9.03 8.57 -23.55
N GLY A 101 -8.10 9.08 -22.75
CA GLY A 101 -7.08 8.29 -22.07
C GLY A 101 -6.84 8.84 -20.67
N THR A 102 -6.36 7.96 -19.79
CA THR A 102 -5.87 8.29 -18.46
C THR A 102 -4.39 7.95 -18.38
N ALA A 103 -3.64 8.60 -17.50
CA ALA A 103 -2.20 8.38 -17.34
C ALA A 103 -1.85 6.92 -17.02
N TRP A 104 -2.75 6.19 -16.37
CA TRP A 104 -2.60 4.77 -16.10
C TRP A 104 -3.81 3.97 -16.62
N PRO A 105 -3.59 2.84 -17.30
CA PRO A 105 -4.66 1.97 -17.78
C PRO A 105 -5.11 0.98 -16.71
N GLN A 106 -6.29 0.40 -16.91
CA GLN A 106 -6.79 -0.79 -16.23
C GLN A 106 -5.93 -2.03 -16.56
N SER A 107 -6.18 -3.14 -15.86
CA SER A 107 -5.53 -4.42 -16.16
C SER A 107 -5.81 -4.96 -17.56
N ASP A 108 -6.92 -4.57 -18.19
CA ASP A 108 -7.27 -4.92 -19.58
C ASP A 108 -6.65 -3.99 -20.63
N GLY A 109 -5.79 -3.06 -20.21
CA GLY A 109 -5.10 -2.10 -21.09
C GLY A 109 -5.95 -0.90 -21.52
N LYS A 110 -7.25 -0.86 -21.19
CA LYS A 110 -8.09 0.30 -21.47
C LYS A 110 -7.82 1.43 -20.46
N PRO A 111 -8.09 2.70 -20.80
CA PRO A 111 -8.13 3.80 -19.83
C PRO A 111 -9.08 3.51 -18.66
N LEU A 112 -8.95 4.24 -17.55
CA LEU A 112 -9.91 4.12 -16.45
C LEU A 112 -11.30 4.63 -16.87
N ASN A 113 -12.33 4.20 -16.15
CA ASN A 113 -13.70 4.65 -16.37
C ASN A 113 -14.12 5.66 -15.29
N ALA A 114 -14.05 6.96 -15.60
CA ALA A 114 -14.34 8.03 -14.66
C ALA A 114 -15.79 8.03 -14.12
N GLU A 115 -16.76 7.47 -14.85
CA GLU A 115 -18.15 7.34 -14.37
C GLU A 115 -18.32 6.22 -13.35
N LYS A 116 -17.41 5.23 -13.30
CA LYS A 116 -17.53 4.03 -12.47
C LYS A 116 -16.51 3.91 -11.34
N LEU A 117 -15.27 4.33 -11.56
CA LEU A 117 -14.17 4.15 -10.62
C LEU A 117 -13.84 5.48 -9.93
N PRO A 118 -13.96 5.56 -8.59
CA PRO A 118 -13.44 6.70 -7.86
C PRO A 118 -11.92 6.80 -8.01
N PHE A 119 -11.46 7.83 -8.69
CA PHE A 119 -10.05 8.20 -8.74
C PHE A 119 -9.82 9.70 -8.48
N VAL A 120 -8.61 10.01 -8.01
CA VAL A 120 -8.06 11.36 -7.88
C VAL A 120 -7.00 11.60 -8.94
N VAL A 121 -6.79 12.88 -9.26
CA VAL A 121 -5.79 13.34 -10.22
C VAL A 121 -4.65 14.03 -9.49
N VAL A 122 -3.42 13.62 -9.79
CA VAL A 122 -2.21 14.31 -9.29
C VAL A 122 -1.63 15.21 -10.38
N PRO A 123 -0.90 16.29 -10.06
CA PRO A 123 -0.30 17.12 -11.10
C PRO A 123 0.80 16.34 -11.84
N ILE A 124 0.98 16.60 -13.14
CA ILE A 124 2.17 16.12 -13.85
C ILE A 124 3.44 16.55 -13.10
N SER A 125 4.39 15.62 -12.91
CA SER A 125 5.64 15.87 -12.19
C SER A 125 6.36 17.10 -12.75
N SER A 126 6.81 17.97 -11.86
CA SER A 126 7.48 19.22 -12.19
C SER A 126 8.48 19.61 -11.10
N SER A 127 9.10 20.78 -11.25
CA SER A 127 9.92 21.37 -10.19
C SER A 127 9.11 21.77 -8.95
N ILE A 128 7.78 21.87 -9.03
CA ILE A 128 6.92 22.13 -7.87
C ILE A 128 6.80 20.86 -7.02
N TRP A 129 6.55 19.72 -7.65
CA TRP A 129 6.46 18.42 -6.98
C TRP A 129 6.61 17.29 -8.00
N ASP A 130 7.38 16.28 -7.60
CA ASP A 130 7.55 15.03 -8.34
C ASP A 130 6.93 13.88 -7.53
N HIS A 131 5.70 13.51 -7.88
CA HIS A 131 4.90 12.55 -7.13
C HIS A 131 5.53 11.14 -7.11
N PHE A 132 6.35 10.78 -8.12
CA PHE A 132 7.10 9.54 -8.13
C PHE A 132 8.12 9.45 -6.99
N ARG A 133 8.77 10.57 -6.61
CA ARG A 133 9.69 10.59 -5.44
C ARG A 133 8.96 10.40 -4.11
N SER A 134 7.65 10.62 -4.11
CA SER A 134 6.78 10.37 -2.96
C SER A 134 6.16 8.98 -3.02
N ASN A 135 6.61 8.12 -3.96
CA ASN A 135 6.08 6.78 -4.24
C ASN A 135 4.57 6.75 -4.58
N ILE A 136 4.05 7.83 -5.15
CA ILE A 136 2.67 7.92 -5.61
C ILE A 136 2.66 7.62 -7.12
N THR A 137 1.88 6.61 -7.52
CA THR A 137 1.74 6.16 -8.90
C THR A 137 0.30 5.75 -9.17
N GLY A 138 -0.02 5.33 -10.40
CA GLY A 138 -1.30 4.69 -10.71
C GLY A 138 -1.66 3.58 -9.71
N GLY A 139 -2.88 3.64 -9.19
CA GLY A 139 -3.39 2.66 -8.23
C GLY A 139 -3.04 2.95 -6.78
N THR A 140 -2.18 3.93 -6.48
CA THR A 140 -1.96 4.37 -5.11
C THR A 140 -3.29 4.83 -4.51
N VAL A 141 -3.64 4.32 -3.33
CA VAL A 141 -4.93 4.54 -2.68
C VAL A 141 -4.96 5.91 -2.03
N ALA A 142 -6.10 6.58 -2.13
CA ALA A 142 -6.38 7.84 -1.46
C ALA A 142 -7.69 7.74 -0.67
N ALA A 143 -7.74 8.34 0.53
CA ALA A 143 -8.98 8.72 1.18
C ALA A 143 -9.30 10.17 0.79
N VAL A 144 -10.51 10.42 0.34
CA VAL A 144 -10.99 11.77 -0.01
C VAL A 144 -12.13 12.12 0.92
N VAL A 145 -12.04 13.27 1.58
CA VAL A 145 -13.00 13.68 2.62
C VAL A 145 -13.69 14.96 2.22
N TYR A 146 -15.03 14.94 2.24
CA TYR A 146 -15.86 16.13 2.03
C TYR A 146 -17.11 16.06 2.91
N GLN A 147 -17.35 17.11 3.71
CA GLN A 147 -18.48 17.20 4.64
C GLN A 147 -18.65 15.94 5.53
N GLY A 148 -17.53 15.39 6.02
CA GLY A 148 -17.50 14.20 6.86
C GLY A 148 -17.66 12.87 6.12
N ARG A 149 -18.02 12.88 4.82
CA ARG A 149 -18.05 11.68 3.98
C ARG A 149 -16.63 11.30 3.58
N VAL A 150 -16.30 10.02 3.65
CA VAL A 150 -15.03 9.46 3.22
C VAL A 150 -15.30 8.58 2.00
N VAL A 151 -14.57 8.82 0.91
CA VAL A 151 -14.55 7.93 -0.25
C VAL A 151 -13.11 7.53 -0.50
N TYR A 152 -12.88 6.22 -0.52
CA TYR A 152 -11.59 5.67 -0.95
C TYR A 152 -11.54 5.59 -2.47
N ALA A 153 -10.43 6.05 -3.02
CA ALA A 153 -10.19 6.20 -4.45
C ALA A 153 -8.78 5.71 -4.78
N VAL A 154 -8.46 5.63 -6.07
CA VAL A 154 -7.09 5.43 -6.55
C VAL A 154 -6.53 6.70 -7.17
N VAL A 155 -5.22 6.86 -7.22
CA VAL A 155 -4.57 7.81 -8.11
C VAL A 155 -4.72 7.25 -9.52
N GLY A 156 -5.51 7.93 -10.36
CA GLY A 156 -5.95 7.41 -11.65
C GLY A 156 -5.44 8.19 -12.86
N ASP A 157 -5.15 9.48 -12.69
CA ASP A 157 -4.69 10.33 -13.78
C ASP A 157 -3.68 11.40 -13.36
N ARG A 158 -3.11 12.08 -14.34
CA ARG A 158 -2.23 13.23 -14.19
C ARG A 158 -2.79 14.47 -14.88
N GLY A 159 -3.03 15.50 -14.07
CA GLY A 159 -3.62 16.75 -14.49
C GLY A 159 -2.58 17.86 -14.76
N PRO A 160 -3.04 19.10 -14.95
CA PRO A 160 -2.20 20.24 -15.27
C PRO A 160 -1.07 20.47 -14.25
N LYS A 161 0.05 20.99 -14.73
CA LYS A 161 1.27 21.20 -13.92
C LYS A 161 1.12 22.24 -12.79
N ASP A 162 0.05 23.03 -12.78
CA ASP A 162 -0.12 24.19 -11.91
C ASP A 162 -1.38 24.17 -11.04
N ALA A 163 -2.22 23.14 -11.14
CA ALA A 163 -3.38 22.94 -10.30
C ALA A 163 -3.43 21.54 -9.66
N ILE A 164 -4.17 21.42 -8.57
CA ILE A 164 -4.37 20.16 -7.85
C ILE A 164 -5.76 20.13 -7.20
N GLY A 165 -6.35 18.94 -7.11
CA GLY A 165 -7.69 18.74 -6.57
C GLY A 165 -8.70 18.42 -7.65
N GLU A 166 -8.36 17.52 -8.56
CA GLU A 166 -9.33 16.99 -9.54
C GLU A 166 -9.69 15.55 -9.15
N GLY A 167 -10.92 15.17 -9.47
CA GLY A 167 -11.46 13.86 -9.14
C GLY A 167 -12.45 13.38 -10.18
N SER A 168 -12.51 12.07 -10.36
CA SER A 168 -13.45 11.42 -11.28
C SER A 168 -14.91 11.78 -11.01
N TYR A 169 -15.77 11.66 -12.02
CA TYR A 169 -17.22 11.73 -11.89
C TYR A 169 -17.75 10.83 -10.76
N ALA A 170 -17.27 9.58 -10.69
CA ALA A 170 -17.66 8.60 -9.68
C ALA A 170 -17.31 9.06 -8.26
N LEU A 171 -16.09 9.61 -8.07
CA LEU A 171 -15.64 10.14 -6.80
C LEU A 171 -16.51 11.32 -6.33
N ALA A 172 -16.74 12.30 -7.21
CA ALA A 172 -17.57 13.46 -6.87
C ALA A 172 -18.99 13.04 -6.48
N LYS A 173 -19.61 12.15 -7.28
CA LYS A 173 -20.94 11.59 -6.99
C LYS A 173 -20.98 10.89 -5.63
N ALA A 174 -19.96 10.09 -5.31
CA ALA A 174 -19.88 9.36 -4.04
C ALA A 174 -19.69 10.30 -2.83
N LEU A 175 -19.02 11.44 -3.01
CA LEU A 175 -18.86 12.47 -1.99
C LEU A 175 -20.09 13.38 -1.83
N GLY A 176 -21.06 13.29 -2.76
CA GLY A 176 -22.20 14.21 -2.83
C GLY A 176 -21.84 15.58 -3.41
N ILE A 177 -20.73 15.68 -4.14
CA ILE A 177 -20.34 16.86 -4.93
C ILE A 177 -21.03 16.73 -6.29
N ASN A 178 -21.51 17.85 -6.87
CA ASN A 178 -22.09 17.85 -8.21
C ASN A 178 -21.06 17.28 -9.21
N PRO A 179 -21.30 16.13 -9.85
CA PRO A 179 -20.31 15.47 -10.69
C PRO A 179 -20.35 15.96 -12.14
N ASP A 180 -21.14 16.98 -12.47
CA ASP A 180 -21.22 17.53 -13.83
C ASP A 180 -19.87 18.13 -14.28
N PRO A 181 -19.27 17.71 -15.40
CA PRO A 181 -17.95 18.20 -15.82
C PRO A 181 -17.89 19.68 -16.19
N ARG A 182 -19.02 20.29 -16.57
CA ARG A 182 -19.07 21.71 -16.99
C ARG A 182 -19.31 22.65 -15.82
N SER A 183 -20.13 22.22 -14.88
CA SER A 183 -20.72 23.09 -13.86
C SER A 183 -20.56 22.57 -12.43
N GLY A 184 -20.10 21.33 -12.28
CA GLY A 184 -19.92 20.67 -11.01
C GLY A 184 -18.61 21.01 -10.31
N GLY A 185 -18.32 20.21 -9.30
CA GLY A 185 -17.20 20.43 -8.40
C GLY A 185 -17.54 21.31 -7.19
N VAL A 186 -16.50 21.70 -6.47
CA VAL A 186 -16.57 22.58 -5.30
C VAL A 186 -15.27 23.37 -5.17
N SER A 187 -15.33 24.58 -4.60
CA SER A 187 -14.16 25.44 -4.36
C SER A 187 -13.99 25.77 -2.88
N GLY A 188 -12.81 26.31 -2.52
CA GLY A 188 -12.56 26.90 -1.22
C GLY A 188 -11.78 26.02 -0.26
N LYS A 189 -10.92 25.11 -0.77
CA LYS A 189 -10.12 24.19 0.06
C LYS A 189 -10.98 23.46 1.09
N VAL A 190 -12.02 22.79 0.63
CA VAL A 190 -13.00 22.09 1.47
C VAL A 190 -12.94 20.57 1.32
N VAL A 191 -12.10 20.07 0.43
CA VAL A 191 -11.86 18.65 0.21
C VAL A 191 -10.46 18.30 0.68
N ASP A 192 -10.36 17.35 1.61
CA ASP A 192 -9.08 16.77 2.01
C ASP A 192 -8.77 15.58 1.09
N TYR A 193 -7.61 15.61 0.44
CA TYR A 193 -7.08 14.51 -0.34
C TYR A 193 -5.92 13.90 0.44
N ILE A 194 -6.05 12.63 0.81
CA ILE A 194 -5.10 11.93 1.69
C ILE A 194 -4.63 10.67 0.95
N VAL A 195 -3.46 10.74 0.33
CA VAL A 195 -2.86 9.67 -0.47
C VAL A 195 -1.90 8.85 0.38
N PHE A 196 -1.92 7.52 0.23
CA PHE A 196 -1.09 6.57 0.98
C PHE A 196 -0.06 5.88 0.07
N PRO A 197 1.16 6.42 -0.09
CA PRO A 197 2.12 6.01 -1.13
C PRO A 197 2.39 4.50 -1.32
N GLU A 198 2.54 3.70 -0.26
CA GLU A 198 2.80 2.25 -0.42
C GLU A 198 1.54 1.40 -0.52
N VAL A 199 0.37 2.02 -0.50
CA VAL A 199 -0.91 1.32 -0.53
C VAL A 199 -1.44 1.38 -1.95
N LYS A 200 -1.43 0.25 -2.66
CA LYS A 200 -1.91 0.18 -4.04
C LYS A 200 -3.06 -0.79 -4.21
N ALA A 201 -4.11 -0.35 -4.89
CA ALA A 201 -5.16 -1.22 -5.39
C ALA A 201 -4.59 -2.15 -6.47
N ASN A 202 -5.02 -3.41 -6.48
CA ASN A 202 -4.61 -4.39 -7.48
C ASN A 202 -5.78 -5.29 -7.93
N PRO A 203 -6.15 -5.27 -9.23
CA PRO A 203 -5.73 -4.29 -10.23
C PRO A 203 -6.22 -2.86 -9.89
N ILE A 204 -5.77 -1.83 -10.63
CA ILE A 204 -6.10 -0.41 -10.34
C ILE A 204 -7.61 -0.15 -10.28
N GLU A 205 -8.39 -0.84 -11.12
CA GLU A 205 -9.85 -0.75 -11.18
C GLU A 205 -10.58 -1.50 -10.06
N ASN A 206 -9.86 -2.19 -9.18
CA ASN A 206 -10.44 -2.92 -8.06
C ASN A 206 -10.77 -1.99 -6.89
N HIS A 207 -11.93 -1.33 -6.97
CA HIS A 207 -12.38 -0.38 -5.94
C HIS A 207 -12.55 -1.03 -4.56
N ALA A 208 -12.99 -2.29 -4.49
CA ALA A 208 -13.13 -2.99 -3.22
C ALA A 208 -11.79 -3.24 -2.51
N ASP A 209 -10.71 -3.50 -3.28
CA ASP A 209 -9.35 -3.58 -2.73
C ASP A 209 -8.83 -2.21 -2.29
N ALA A 210 -9.14 -1.15 -3.05
CA ALA A 210 -8.82 0.23 -2.66
C ALA A 210 -9.50 0.62 -1.32
N VAL A 211 -10.77 0.29 -1.14
CA VAL A 211 -11.52 0.52 0.11
C VAL A 211 -10.87 -0.22 1.26
N ARG A 212 -10.73 -1.55 1.18
CA ARG A 212 -10.17 -2.36 2.28
C ARG A 212 -8.78 -1.88 2.71
N LYS A 213 -7.90 -1.61 1.74
CA LYS A 213 -6.53 -1.16 2.03
C LYS A 213 -6.49 0.29 2.52
N GLY A 214 -7.36 1.14 1.97
CA GLY A 214 -7.50 2.54 2.37
C GLY A 214 -8.01 2.70 3.79
N GLU A 215 -9.00 1.91 4.21
CA GLU A 215 -9.52 1.89 5.58
C GLU A 215 -8.42 1.56 6.59
N GLN A 216 -7.61 0.54 6.30
CA GLN A 216 -6.47 0.19 7.15
C GLN A 216 -5.44 1.33 7.23
N ALA A 217 -5.08 1.93 6.08
CA ALA A 217 -4.09 3.00 6.02
C ALA A 217 -4.58 4.29 6.70
N ALA A 218 -5.87 4.59 6.58
CA ALA A 218 -6.56 5.67 7.28
C ALA A 218 -6.56 5.44 8.79
N ALA A 219 -6.83 4.21 9.25
CA ALA A 219 -6.78 3.87 10.67
C ALA A 219 -5.37 4.05 11.23
N ASP A 220 -4.34 3.67 10.46
CA ASP A 220 -2.94 3.91 10.83
C ASP A 220 -2.65 5.42 10.97
N LEU A 221 -3.07 6.22 9.99
CA LEU A 221 -2.88 7.67 10.04
C LEU A 221 -3.50 8.30 11.29
N VAL A 222 -4.76 7.98 11.58
CA VAL A 222 -5.50 8.55 12.72
C VAL A 222 -4.91 8.11 14.06
N ALA A 223 -4.40 6.88 14.14
CA ALA A 223 -3.72 6.37 15.31
C ALA A 223 -2.29 6.93 15.49
N GLY A 224 -1.82 7.81 14.60
CA GLY A 224 -0.45 8.31 14.59
C GLY A 224 0.60 7.23 14.28
N ARG A 225 0.14 6.09 13.78
CA ARG A 225 0.96 4.96 13.40
C ARG A 225 1.71 5.31 12.13
N LYS A 226 3.03 5.18 12.13
CA LYS A 226 3.81 5.39 10.90
C LYS A 226 3.57 4.25 9.90
N GLY A 227 3.05 3.12 10.39
CA GLY A 227 2.83 1.92 9.61
C GLY A 227 4.13 1.44 8.97
N CYS A 228 3.99 0.74 7.85
CA CYS A 228 5.12 0.21 7.13
C CYS A 228 5.84 1.19 6.20
N LEU A 229 5.32 2.41 6.03
CA LEU A 229 5.83 3.35 5.02
C LEU A 229 7.11 4.07 5.46
N SER A 230 7.32 4.28 6.76
CA SER A 230 8.56 4.90 7.25
C SER A 230 9.67 3.88 7.54
N VAL A 231 9.39 2.59 7.34
CA VAL A 231 10.32 1.53 7.69
C VAL A 231 11.45 1.49 6.68
N ARG A 232 12.67 1.67 7.16
CA ARG A 232 13.86 1.51 6.32
C ARG A 232 13.92 0.07 5.84
N LEU A 233 13.79 -0.13 4.53
CA LEU A 233 13.99 -1.43 3.89
C LEU A 233 15.41 -1.58 3.31
N ASN A 234 16.15 -0.49 3.12
CA ASN A 234 17.49 -0.50 2.52
C ASN A 234 18.56 -0.78 3.58
N PHE A 235 19.00 -2.02 3.68
CA PHE A 235 20.15 -2.41 4.50
C PHE A 235 21.31 -2.89 3.61
N THR A 236 22.54 -2.65 4.09
CA THR A 236 23.77 -3.15 3.45
C THR A 236 23.93 -4.66 3.66
N SER A 237 23.32 -5.21 4.70
CA SER A 237 23.22 -6.65 4.99
C SER A 237 21.86 -6.98 5.60
N TYR A 238 21.41 -8.23 5.44
CA TYR A 238 20.20 -8.76 6.06
C TYR A 238 20.59 -9.96 6.93
N GLY A 239 20.56 -9.78 8.25
CA GLY A 239 20.91 -10.84 9.19
C GLY A 239 19.77 -11.83 9.37
N THR A 240 20.08 -13.04 9.84
CA THR A 240 19.05 -13.98 10.28
C THR A 240 18.32 -13.40 11.50
N LEU A 241 16.99 -13.44 11.45
CA LEU A 241 16.14 -13.07 12.59
C LEU A 241 15.44 -14.30 13.15
N ASP A 242 15.71 -14.63 14.40
CA ASP A 242 15.07 -15.72 15.13
C ASP A 242 14.00 -15.20 16.11
N ALA A 243 13.20 -16.10 16.67
CA ALA A 243 12.17 -15.78 17.65
C ALA A 243 12.73 -14.90 18.79
N GLY A 244 12.03 -13.79 19.08
CA GLY A 244 12.47 -12.81 20.08
C GLY A 244 13.50 -11.79 19.58
N ALA A 245 14.00 -11.89 18.34
CA ALA A 245 14.83 -10.84 17.76
C ALA A 245 14.11 -9.48 17.78
N THR A 246 14.88 -8.40 17.96
CA THR A 246 14.33 -7.04 18.00
C THR A 246 15.06 -6.08 17.07
N GLY A 247 14.40 -5.01 16.64
CA GLY A 247 15.01 -3.86 15.96
C GLY A 247 14.53 -3.62 14.53
N ASN A 248 15.21 -2.73 13.82
CA ASN A 248 14.73 -2.21 12.53
C ASN A 248 14.57 -3.27 11.43
N GLN A 249 15.37 -4.33 11.44
CA GLN A 249 15.21 -5.44 10.48
C GLN A 249 13.97 -6.26 10.78
N VAL A 250 13.58 -6.39 12.06
CA VAL A 250 12.34 -7.07 12.43
C VAL A 250 11.13 -6.25 11.99
N THR A 251 11.15 -4.93 12.21
CA THR A 251 10.15 -4.00 11.67
C THR A 251 10.02 -4.13 10.15
N ALA A 252 11.15 -4.22 9.43
CA ALA A 252 11.16 -4.44 7.98
C ALA A 252 10.56 -5.78 7.58
N ALA A 253 10.90 -6.87 8.28
CA ALA A 253 10.34 -8.19 8.04
C ALA A 253 8.81 -8.20 8.24
N GLN A 254 8.32 -7.64 9.34
CA GLN A 254 6.90 -7.51 9.63
C GLN A 254 6.16 -6.77 8.51
N CYS A 255 6.76 -5.71 7.98
CA CYS A 255 6.17 -4.96 6.90
C CYS A 255 6.14 -5.68 5.56
N LEU A 256 7.20 -6.40 5.22
CA LEU A 256 7.23 -7.22 4.01
C LEU A 256 6.25 -8.40 4.10
N LEU A 257 6.10 -9.01 5.29
CA LEU A 257 5.11 -10.07 5.53
C LEU A 257 3.69 -9.56 5.33
N ARG A 258 3.34 -8.40 5.92
CA ARG A 258 2.05 -7.75 5.72
C ARG A 258 1.78 -7.43 4.25
N ALA A 259 2.77 -6.88 3.54
CA ALA A 259 2.68 -6.62 2.10
C ALA A 259 2.51 -7.92 1.27
N ALA A 260 3.02 -9.05 1.76
CA ALA A 260 2.83 -10.38 1.16
C ALA A 260 1.47 -11.05 1.53
N GLY A 261 0.66 -10.38 2.34
CA GLY A 261 -0.66 -10.84 2.79
C GLY A 261 -0.63 -11.70 4.05
N HIS A 262 0.44 -11.61 4.86
CA HIS A 262 0.60 -12.35 6.11
C HIS A 262 0.56 -11.37 7.29
N GLY A 263 -0.50 -11.42 8.09
CA GLY A 263 -0.69 -10.52 9.23
C GLY A 263 0.28 -10.83 10.36
N THR A 264 0.91 -9.80 10.93
CA THR A 264 1.85 -9.90 12.06
C THR A 264 1.28 -9.24 13.32
N GLY A 265 -0.02 -9.39 13.56
CA GLY A 265 -0.77 -8.65 14.59
C GLY A 265 -1.33 -7.30 14.13
N GLU A 266 -2.17 -6.70 14.97
CA GLU A 266 -2.80 -5.40 14.76
C GLU A 266 -1.85 -4.24 15.12
N GLY A 267 -1.98 -3.10 14.44
CA GLY A 267 -1.20 -1.89 14.76
C GLY A 267 0.18 -1.80 14.11
N ASP A 268 1.06 -0.96 14.66
CA ASP A 268 2.40 -0.73 14.11
C ASP A 268 3.25 -2.01 14.20
N PRO A 269 4.24 -2.20 13.31
CA PRO A 269 5.20 -3.28 13.47
C PRO A 269 5.86 -3.17 14.84
N THR A 270 5.75 -4.22 15.66
CA THR A 270 6.23 -4.21 17.05
C THR A 270 7.74 -4.06 17.15
N GLY A 271 8.46 -4.34 16.06
CA GLY A 271 9.92 -4.39 16.05
C GLY A 271 10.48 -5.58 16.83
N THR A 272 9.63 -6.52 17.22
CA THR A 272 9.99 -7.78 17.89
C THR A 272 9.45 -8.96 17.08
N LEU A 273 10.26 -10.00 16.88
CA LEU A 273 9.85 -11.20 16.16
C LEU A 273 9.06 -12.09 17.13
N ASP A 274 7.90 -11.57 17.51
CA ASP A 274 6.94 -12.16 18.44
C ASP A 274 6.21 -13.38 17.82
N GLU A 275 5.39 -14.06 18.62
CA GLU A 275 4.69 -15.27 18.20
C GLU A 275 3.81 -15.04 16.95
N ALA A 276 3.15 -13.88 16.85
CA ALA A 276 2.34 -13.52 15.69
C ALA A 276 3.21 -13.36 14.43
N THR A 277 4.37 -12.71 14.57
CA THR A 277 5.34 -12.54 13.48
C THR A 277 5.95 -13.88 13.06
N VAL A 278 6.34 -14.73 14.01
CA VAL A 278 6.84 -16.09 13.73
C VAL A 278 5.80 -16.92 12.98
N ALA A 279 4.52 -16.87 13.38
CA ALA A 279 3.44 -17.54 12.68
C ALA A 279 3.28 -17.02 11.23
N ALA A 280 3.35 -15.70 11.04
CA ALA A 280 3.29 -15.09 9.71
C ALA A 280 4.47 -15.50 8.82
N VAL A 281 5.69 -15.56 9.38
CA VAL A 281 6.89 -16.06 8.67
C VAL A 281 6.67 -17.50 8.21
N LYS A 282 6.17 -18.38 9.09
CA LYS A 282 5.87 -19.78 8.73
C LYS A 282 4.85 -19.88 7.61
N GLN A 283 3.75 -19.12 7.68
CA GLN A 283 2.74 -19.08 6.62
C GLN A 283 3.31 -18.61 5.29
N PHE A 284 4.15 -17.58 5.31
CA PHE A 284 4.84 -17.08 4.13
C PHE A 284 5.78 -18.14 3.54
N GLN A 285 6.62 -18.76 4.38
CA GLN A 285 7.56 -19.81 3.98
C GLN A 285 6.85 -20.97 3.30
N VAL A 286 5.76 -21.49 3.90
CA VAL A 286 4.93 -22.53 3.28
C VAL A 286 4.40 -22.09 1.91
N LYS A 287 3.87 -20.87 1.81
CA LYS A 287 3.31 -20.32 0.56
C LYS A 287 4.33 -20.23 -0.57
N VAL A 288 5.61 -19.96 -0.25
CA VAL A 288 6.68 -19.85 -1.26
C VAL A 288 7.54 -21.11 -1.40
N GLY A 289 7.22 -22.19 -0.67
CA GLY A 289 7.90 -23.48 -0.75
C GLY A 289 9.22 -23.57 0.03
N LEU A 290 9.42 -22.70 1.02
CA LEU A 290 10.55 -22.74 1.94
C LEU A 290 10.21 -23.59 3.20
N PRO A 291 11.22 -24.14 3.91
CA PRO A 291 11.00 -24.75 5.22
C PRO A 291 10.36 -23.76 6.19
N ALA A 292 9.29 -24.16 6.88
CA ALA A 292 8.53 -23.34 7.81
C ALA A 292 9.23 -23.19 9.17
N SER A 293 10.48 -22.71 9.18
CA SER A 293 11.28 -22.53 10.39
C SER A 293 10.70 -21.45 11.33
N GLY A 294 10.06 -20.42 10.76
CA GLY A 294 9.67 -19.22 11.49
C GLY A 294 10.80 -18.20 11.68
N SER A 295 12.03 -18.55 11.28
CA SER A 295 13.17 -17.62 11.25
C SER A 295 13.22 -16.91 9.90
N VAL A 296 13.57 -15.62 9.91
CA VAL A 296 13.81 -14.84 8.68
C VAL A 296 15.27 -14.96 8.31
N ASP A 297 15.62 -16.07 7.67
CA ASP A 297 16.96 -16.35 7.14
C ASP A 297 17.20 -15.70 5.76
N SER A 298 18.39 -15.90 5.17
CA SER A 298 18.72 -15.32 3.86
C SER A 298 17.73 -15.72 2.77
N ARG A 299 17.24 -16.96 2.76
CA ARG A 299 16.24 -17.44 1.80
C ARG A 299 14.91 -16.72 1.96
N THR A 300 14.45 -16.59 3.20
CA THR A 300 13.21 -15.90 3.54
C THR A 300 13.30 -14.41 3.20
N TRP A 301 14.43 -13.77 3.50
CA TRP A 301 14.71 -12.38 3.10
C TRP A 301 14.67 -12.19 1.59
N THR A 302 15.39 -13.02 0.83
CA THR A 302 15.41 -12.94 -0.63
C THR A 302 14.01 -13.09 -1.23
N ALA A 303 13.21 -14.03 -0.71
CA ALA A 303 11.83 -14.23 -1.16
C ALA A 303 10.94 -13.02 -0.82
N LEU A 304 11.04 -12.45 0.39
CA LEU A 304 10.26 -11.28 0.80
C LEU A 304 10.61 -10.02 -0.01
N LEU A 305 11.91 -9.74 -0.18
CA LEU A 305 12.42 -8.52 -0.82
C LEU A 305 12.19 -8.46 -2.33
N SER A 306 12.02 -9.62 -2.97
CA SER A 306 11.85 -9.74 -4.42
C SER A 306 10.39 -9.76 -4.89
N ARG A 307 9.41 -9.76 -3.97
CA ARG A 307 7.97 -9.76 -4.27
C ARG A 307 7.56 -8.55 -5.13
N GLY A 308 6.60 -8.76 -6.02
CA GLY A 308 6.07 -7.75 -6.94
C GLY A 308 6.10 -8.22 -8.40
N GLY A 309 5.83 -7.30 -9.33
CA GLY A 309 5.92 -7.58 -10.77
C GLY A 309 7.35 -7.90 -11.22
N THR A 310 7.52 -8.66 -12.30
CA THR A 310 8.82 -9.21 -12.74
C THR A 310 9.27 -8.65 -14.10
N PRO A 311 9.48 -7.32 -14.24
CA PRO A 311 9.97 -6.76 -15.49
C PRO A 311 11.43 -7.20 -15.72
N GLN A 312 11.82 -7.34 -16.99
CA GLN A 312 13.24 -7.52 -17.31
C GLN A 312 14.01 -6.24 -16.93
N VAL A 313 15.06 -6.38 -16.13
CA VAL A 313 15.99 -5.29 -15.81
C VAL A 313 17.44 -5.73 -16.04
N GLN A 314 18.25 -4.80 -16.50
CA GLN A 314 19.66 -5.01 -16.89
C GLN A 314 20.43 -3.69 -16.78
N ASP A 315 21.71 -3.68 -17.12
CA ASP A 315 22.54 -2.47 -17.13
C ASP A 315 21.85 -1.29 -17.84
N GLY A 316 21.87 -0.13 -17.19
CA GLY A 316 21.14 1.09 -17.61
C GLY A 316 19.69 1.18 -17.14
N SER A 317 19.09 0.10 -16.61
CA SER A 317 17.74 0.15 -16.02
C SER A 317 17.73 0.96 -14.71
N SER A 318 16.58 1.52 -14.36
CA SER A 318 16.39 2.22 -13.09
C SER A 318 14.97 2.03 -12.52
N GLY A 319 14.80 2.36 -11.24
CA GLY A 319 13.50 2.37 -10.54
C GLY A 319 13.27 1.20 -9.59
N ASP A 320 12.02 1.02 -9.14
CA ASP A 320 11.68 0.12 -8.02
C ASP A 320 12.07 -1.33 -8.25
N ALA A 321 11.96 -1.82 -9.49
CA ALA A 321 12.39 -3.18 -9.82
C ALA A 321 13.89 -3.37 -9.56
N VAL A 322 14.72 -2.38 -9.88
CA VAL A 322 16.16 -2.40 -9.61
C VAL A 322 16.44 -2.35 -8.11
N VAL A 323 15.72 -1.50 -7.36
CA VAL A 323 15.79 -1.46 -5.89
C VAL A 323 15.54 -2.84 -5.29
N ARG A 324 14.49 -3.55 -5.74
CA ARG A 324 14.20 -4.91 -5.25
C ARG A 324 15.31 -5.89 -5.60
N VAL A 325 15.87 -5.83 -6.82
CA VAL A 325 17.03 -6.66 -7.20
C VAL A 325 18.19 -6.43 -6.25
N GLN A 326 18.60 -5.17 -6.05
CA GLN A 326 19.75 -4.83 -5.19
C GLN A 326 19.54 -5.32 -3.74
N ARG A 327 18.36 -5.12 -3.15
CA ARG A 327 18.03 -5.66 -1.82
C ARG A 327 18.12 -7.18 -1.79
N SER A 328 17.53 -7.84 -2.78
CA SER A 328 17.48 -9.31 -2.84
C SER A 328 18.87 -9.93 -3.02
N LEU A 329 19.75 -9.29 -3.78
CA LEU A 329 21.16 -9.70 -3.94
C LEU A 329 21.97 -9.49 -2.67
N ASN A 330 21.76 -8.38 -1.96
CA ASN A 330 22.38 -8.15 -0.65
C ASN A 330 21.97 -9.23 0.36
N ALA A 331 20.72 -9.71 0.31
CA ALA A 331 20.25 -10.80 1.15
C ALA A 331 20.76 -12.18 0.69
N ALA A 332 20.73 -12.47 -0.61
CA ALA A 332 20.98 -13.81 -1.15
C ALA A 332 22.47 -14.20 -1.15
N VAL A 333 23.34 -13.24 -1.49
CA VAL A 333 24.77 -13.48 -1.73
C VAL A 333 25.67 -12.47 -1.03
N GLY A 334 25.12 -11.61 -0.18
CA GLY A 334 25.92 -10.63 0.57
C GLY A 334 26.61 -9.60 -0.34
N ALA A 335 25.97 -9.22 -1.45
CA ALA A 335 26.61 -8.41 -2.50
C ALA A 335 27.10 -7.01 -2.04
N GLY A 336 26.62 -6.49 -0.90
CA GLY A 336 27.07 -5.21 -0.34
C GLY A 336 26.78 -4.00 -1.24
N LEU A 337 25.74 -4.08 -2.08
CA LEU A 337 25.34 -3.03 -3.00
C LEU A 337 24.72 -1.85 -2.25
N ASN A 338 25.00 -0.64 -2.73
CA ASN A 338 24.16 0.51 -2.45
C ASN A 338 22.81 0.29 -3.12
N VAL A 339 21.72 0.46 -2.36
CA VAL A 339 20.36 0.33 -2.90
C VAL A 339 19.89 1.70 -3.37
N ASP A 340 20.33 2.07 -4.57
CA ASP A 340 20.10 3.37 -5.21
C ASP A 340 19.08 3.30 -6.36
N GLY A 341 18.64 2.10 -6.74
CA GLY A 341 17.72 1.90 -7.85
C GLY A 341 18.34 2.13 -9.22
N LEU A 342 19.67 2.15 -9.31
CA LEU A 342 20.42 2.25 -10.57
C LEU A 342 21.11 0.93 -10.90
N PHE A 343 20.79 0.36 -12.06
CA PHE A 343 21.39 -0.89 -12.50
C PHE A 343 22.67 -0.58 -13.25
N GLY A 344 23.79 -0.49 -12.52
CA GLY A 344 25.11 -0.28 -13.10
C GLY A 344 26.04 -1.50 -12.97
N PRO A 345 27.34 -1.34 -13.27
CA PRO A 345 28.30 -2.45 -13.34
C PRO A 345 28.41 -3.30 -12.07
N LYS A 346 28.28 -2.68 -10.88
CA LYS A 346 28.28 -3.42 -9.60
C LYS A 346 27.06 -4.33 -9.46
N THR A 347 25.87 -3.82 -9.83
CA THR A 347 24.64 -4.62 -9.85
C THR A 347 24.75 -5.74 -10.89
N THR A 348 25.27 -5.45 -12.09
CA THR A 348 25.53 -6.45 -13.14
C THR A 348 26.43 -7.58 -12.64
N ALA A 349 27.54 -7.26 -11.97
CA ALA A 349 28.44 -8.25 -11.39
C ALA A 349 27.75 -9.12 -10.33
N ALA A 350 26.97 -8.50 -9.44
CA ALA A 350 26.22 -9.21 -8.40
C ALA A 350 25.12 -10.12 -8.98
N VAL A 351 24.44 -9.71 -10.06
CA VAL A 351 23.47 -10.55 -10.76
C VAL A 351 24.15 -11.76 -11.38
N LYS A 352 25.30 -11.58 -12.06
CA LYS A 352 26.07 -12.70 -12.62
C LYS A 352 26.55 -13.66 -11.53
N GLN A 353 27.01 -13.14 -10.39
CA GLN A 353 27.40 -13.95 -9.24
C GLN A 353 26.21 -14.78 -8.72
N TYR A 354 25.06 -14.13 -8.52
CA TYR A 354 23.84 -14.82 -8.08
C TYR A 354 23.45 -15.91 -9.08
N GLN A 355 23.35 -15.59 -10.37
CA GLN A 355 23.00 -16.53 -11.42
C GLN A 355 23.92 -17.75 -11.46
N SER A 356 25.24 -17.54 -11.49
CA SER A 356 26.25 -18.61 -11.44
C SER A 356 26.07 -19.49 -10.21
N SER A 357 25.89 -18.88 -9.03
CA SER A 357 25.71 -19.62 -7.76
C SER A 357 24.41 -20.44 -7.69
N ARG A 358 23.46 -20.21 -8.61
CA ARG A 358 22.16 -20.90 -8.69
C ARG A 358 22.01 -21.77 -9.93
N GLY A 359 23.09 -21.93 -10.71
CA GLY A 359 23.07 -22.70 -11.96
C GLY A 359 22.18 -22.08 -13.04
N LEU A 360 22.03 -20.76 -13.04
CA LEU A 360 21.35 -20.00 -14.09
C LEU A 360 22.39 -19.50 -15.11
N ALA A 361 21.95 -19.12 -16.31
CA ALA A 361 22.79 -18.41 -17.26
C ALA A 361 23.25 -17.08 -16.64
N ALA A 362 24.56 -16.87 -16.55
CA ALA A 362 25.18 -15.69 -15.93
C ALA A 362 25.29 -14.52 -16.92
N ASP A 363 24.17 -14.15 -17.53
CA ASP A 363 24.06 -13.08 -18.54
C ASP A 363 24.05 -11.68 -17.92
N GLY A 364 23.81 -11.55 -16.61
CA GLY A 364 23.69 -10.26 -15.92
C GLY A 364 22.33 -9.58 -16.10
N ILE A 365 21.35 -10.30 -16.67
CA ILE A 365 20.00 -9.82 -16.94
C ILE A 365 19.03 -10.47 -15.94
N VAL A 366 18.24 -9.66 -15.25
CA VAL A 366 17.18 -10.16 -14.36
C VAL A 366 15.90 -10.35 -15.17
N GLY A 367 15.84 -11.48 -15.88
CA GLY A 367 14.66 -11.96 -16.58
C GLY A 367 13.78 -12.89 -15.74
N PRO A 368 12.77 -13.55 -16.34
CA PRO A 368 11.81 -14.41 -15.64
C PRO A 368 12.44 -15.50 -14.77
N ASN A 369 13.52 -16.15 -15.25
CA ASN A 369 14.21 -17.20 -14.51
C ASN A 369 14.92 -16.68 -13.25
N THR A 370 15.59 -15.53 -13.36
CA THR A 370 16.26 -14.87 -12.23
C THR A 370 15.24 -14.41 -11.20
N TRP A 371 14.13 -13.79 -11.64
CA TRP A 371 13.02 -13.40 -10.76
C TRP A 371 12.41 -14.59 -10.03
N LYS A 372 12.13 -15.69 -10.73
CA LYS A 372 11.60 -16.91 -10.13
C LYS A 372 12.53 -17.45 -9.05
N ALA A 373 13.84 -17.49 -9.30
CA ALA A 373 14.82 -17.92 -8.32
C ALA A 373 14.80 -17.04 -7.06
N LEU A 374 14.86 -15.71 -7.23
CA LEU A 374 14.78 -14.75 -6.12
C LEU A 374 13.48 -14.91 -5.32
N GLN A 375 12.33 -14.99 -5.99
CA GLN A 375 11.02 -15.07 -5.32
C GLN A 375 10.78 -16.40 -4.59
N SER A 376 11.49 -17.46 -4.98
CA SER A 376 11.52 -18.73 -4.26
C SER A 376 12.58 -18.80 -3.15
N GLY A 377 13.33 -17.72 -2.93
CA GLY A 377 14.39 -17.67 -1.92
C GLY A 377 15.58 -18.58 -2.23
N ARG A 378 15.85 -18.88 -3.51
CA ARG A 378 16.94 -19.80 -3.90
C ARG A 378 18.32 -19.26 -3.61
#